data_AF-A0A5K0VQ14-F1
#
_entry.id   AF-A0A5K0VQ14-F1
#
_cell.length_a   1.000
_cell.length_b   1.000
_cell.length_c   1.000
_cell.angle_alpha   90.00
_cell.angle_beta   90.00
_cell.angle_gamma   90.00
#
_symmetry.space_group_name_H-M   'P 1'
#
loop_
_entity.id
_entity.type
_entity.pdbx_description
1 polymer ?
#
loop_
_entity_poly.entity_id
_entity_poly.type
_entity_poly.pdbx_seq_one_letter_code
_entity_poly.pdbx_strand_id
1 'polypeptide(L)' 'EYFYGLSNDLSPHSNVVSFNDVTIFRLGGGPQAPRSALPVGAEPLADPTRLAPASVSLDMLHQILGVSYAKEPDQVIS' A
#
# COMPACT_ATOMS: atom_id res chain seq x y z
N GLU A 1 -12.66 -15.98 3.86
CA GLU A 1 -13.60 -15.82 2.75
C GLU A 1 -12.94 -15.39 1.45
N TYR A 2 -12.33 -14.21 1.33
CA TYR A 2 -11.84 -13.67 0.05
C TYR A 2 -11.03 -14.66 -0.83
N PHE A 3 -10.06 -15.39 -0.27
CA PHE A 3 -9.20 -16.31 -1.03
C PHE A 3 -9.74 -17.74 -1.18
N TYR A 4 -10.52 -18.22 -0.22
CA TYR A 4 -10.89 -19.63 -0.08
C TYR A 4 -12.41 -19.88 -0.13
N GLY A 5 -13.24 -18.84 -0.18
CA GLY A 5 -14.69 -18.92 -0.07
C GLY A 5 -15.18 -19.01 1.38
N LEU A 6 -16.50 -19.02 1.57
CA LEU A 6 -17.16 -19.22 2.88
C LEU A 6 -17.05 -20.68 3.34
N SER A 7 -17.08 -21.60 2.38
CA SER A 7 -17.13 -23.05 2.62
C SER A 7 -15.82 -23.75 2.23
N ASN A 8 -14.74 -23.00 2.00
CA ASN A 8 -13.43 -23.52 1.55
C ASN A 8 -13.50 -24.22 0.18
N ASP A 9 -14.41 -23.76 -0.68
CA ASP A 9 -14.73 -24.30 -2.00
C ASP A 9 -13.91 -23.66 -3.14
N LEU A 10 -13.16 -22.61 -2.84
CA LEU A 10 -12.21 -22.00 -3.79
C LEU A 10 -10.80 -22.53 -3.56
N SER A 11 -10.04 -22.65 -4.65
CA SER A 11 -8.65 -23.10 -4.64
C SER A 11 -7.73 -21.96 -5.12
N PRO A 12 -7.21 -21.11 -4.22
CA PRO A 12 -6.34 -20.00 -4.61
C PRO A 12 -5.00 -20.50 -5.15
N HIS A 13 -4.41 -19.73 -6.06
CA HIS A 13 -3.11 -20.04 -6.64
C HIS A 13 -1.98 -19.35 -5.89
N SER A 14 -0.91 -20.09 -5.57
CA SER A 14 0.31 -19.55 -4.98
C SER A 14 1.40 -19.45 -6.05
N ASN A 15 2.04 -18.29 -6.16
CA ASN A 15 3.10 -18.04 -7.13
C ASN A 15 4.23 -17.22 -6.49
N VAL A 16 5.45 -17.38 -7.00
CA VAL A 16 6.63 -16.64 -6.59
C VAL A 16 7.00 -15.66 -7.70
N VAL A 17 7.14 -14.39 -7.36
CA VAL A 17 7.45 -13.30 -8.30
C VAL A 17 8.65 -12.52 -7.79
N SER A 18 9.52 -12.08 -8.71
CA SER A 18 10.66 -11.23 -8.37
C SER A 18 10.22 -9.81 -8.07
N PHE A 19 10.86 -9.14 -7.11
CA PHE A 19 10.64 -7.71 -6.87
C PHE A 19 11.07 -6.82 -8.05
N ASN A 20 11.82 -7.35 -9.02
CA ASN A 20 12.13 -6.64 -10.26
C ASN A 20 10.95 -6.61 -11.24
N ASP A 21 9.99 -7.54 -11.10
CA ASP A 21 8.85 -7.69 -11.99
C ASP A 21 7.61 -6.94 -11.49
N VAL A 22 7.64 -6.42 -10.25
CA VAL A 22 6.53 -5.71 -9.62
C VAL A 22 7.00 -4.42 -8.98
N THR A 23 6.16 -3.39 -9.05
CA THR A 23 6.40 -2.14 -8.31
C THR A 23 5.35 -2.01 -7.21
N ILE A 24 5.81 -1.86 -5.98
CA ILE A 24 4.93 -1.76 -4.81
C ILE A 24 4.89 -0.29 -4.38
N PHE A 25 3.68 0.23 -4.22
CA PHE A 25 3.44 1.59 -3.76
C PHE A 25 2.70 1.58 -2.44
N ARG A 26 3.01 2.57 -1.61
CA ARG A 26 2.24 2.91 -0.41
C ARG A 26 1.41 4.15 -0.72
N LEU A 27 0.10 4.02 -0.54
CA LEU A 27 -0.82 5.15 -0.57
C LEU A 27 -0.85 5.84 0.78
N GLY A 28 -0.82 7.16 0.74
CA GLY A 28 -0.80 8.01 1.92
C GLY A 28 0.59 8.14 2.51
N GLY A 29 0.88 9.32 3.03
CA GLY A 29 2.12 9.59 3.73
C GLY A 29 2.66 10.99 3.51
N GLY A 30 3.57 11.37 4.39
CA GLY A 30 4.16 12.69 4.50
C GLY A 30 4.81 12.80 5.88
N PRO A 31 5.71 13.77 6.11
CA PRO A 31 6.25 14.02 7.44
C PRO A 31 5.08 14.35 8.39
N GLN A 32 4.60 13.34 9.11
CA GLN A 32 3.66 13.55 10.20
C GLN A 32 4.46 14.02 11.40
N ALA A 33 4.59 15.34 11.54
CA ALA A 33 5.07 15.90 12.79
C ALA A 33 4.11 15.47 13.92
N PRO A 34 4.61 15.04 15.09
CA PRO A 34 3.77 14.86 16.26
C PRO A 34 2.96 16.13 16.51
N ARG A 35 1.70 16.02 16.94
CA ARG A 35 0.85 17.18 17.25
C ARG A 35 1.50 18.14 18.26
N SER A 36 2.36 17.63 19.14
CA SER A 36 3.14 18.43 20.11
C SER A 36 4.24 19.29 19.48
N ALA A 37 4.67 18.97 18.25
CA ALA A 37 5.66 19.73 17.49
C ALA A 37 5.02 20.65 16.44
N LEU A 38 3.69 20.64 16.32
CA LEU A 38 2.95 21.55 15.44
C LEU A 38 2.57 22.83 16.21
N PRO A 39 2.60 24.01 15.58
CA PRO A 39 2.07 25.25 16.18
C PRO A 39 0.62 25.05 16.63
N VAL A 40 0.22 25.75 17.70
CA VAL A 40 -1.16 25.68 18.19
C VAL A 40 -2.13 26.03 17.05
N GLY A 41 -3.04 25.11 16.72
CA GLY A 41 -4.01 25.28 15.63
C GLY A 41 -3.56 24.83 14.23
N ALA A 42 -2.36 24.24 14.06
CA ALA A 42 -1.96 23.63 12.80
C ALA A 42 -2.41 22.16 12.73
N GLU A 43 -3.16 21.81 11.68
CA GLU A 43 -3.54 20.42 11.40
C GLU A 43 -2.41 19.66 10.67
N PRO A 44 -2.25 18.34 10.91
CA PRO A 44 -1.28 17.54 10.20
C PRO A 44 -1.56 17.53 8.70
N LEU A 45 -0.63 18.06 7.89
CA LEU A 45 -0.69 18.04 6.43
C LEU A 45 -0.23 16.66 5.90
N ALA A 46 -0.92 15.59 6.27
CA ALA A 46 -0.72 14.29 5.65
C ALA A 46 -1.61 14.20 4.41
N ASP A 47 -1.02 14.14 3.23
CA ASP A 47 -1.76 13.93 1.98
C ASP A 47 -2.18 12.44 1.90
N PRO A 48 -3.50 12.13 2.00
CA PRO A 48 -3.98 10.77 1.95
C PRO A 48 -3.87 10.14 0.55
N THR A 49 -3.74 10.97 -0.49
CA THR A 49 -3.66 10.55 -1.90
C THR A 49 -2.24 10.50 -2.43
N ARG A 50 -1.24 10.78 -1.61
CA ARG A 50 0.15 10.74 -2.06
C ARG A 50 0.62 9.31 -2.30
N LEU A 51 1.18 9.05 -3.48
CA LEU A 51 1.86 7.80 -3.80
C LEU A 51 3.33 7.88 -3.39
N ALA A 52 3.82 6.88 -2.65
CA ALA A 52 5.23 6.72 -2.34
C ALA A 52 5.71 5.31 -2.74
N PRO A 53 6.87 5.16 -3.41
CA PRO A 53 7.46 3.85 -3.63
C PRO A 53 7.71 3.17 -2.27
N ALA A 54 7.26 1.93 -2.13
CA ALA A 54 7.48 1.15 -0.92
C ALA A 54 8.83 0.45 -0.99
N SER A 55 9.68 0.65 0.02
CA SER A 55 10.90 -0.15 0.15
C SER A 55 10.51 -1.58 0.54
N VAL A 56 11.06 -2.56 -0.17
CA VAL A 56 10.90 -3.97 0.19
C VAL A 56 11.61 -4.21 1.52
N SER A 57 10.86 -4.63 2.53
CA SER A 57 11.38 -4.96 3.87
C SER A 57 10.64 -6.17 4.45
N LEU A 58 11.17 -6.70 5.56
CA LEU A 58 10.52 -7.78 6.32
C LEU A 58 9.13 -7.38 6.83
N ASP A 59 8.85 -6.09 6.95
CA ASP A 59 7.55 -5.57 7.41
C ASP A 59 6.42 -5.84 6.41
N MET A 60 6.75 -6.22 5.17
CA MET A 60 5.77 -6.62 4.15
C MET A 60 5.29 -8.07 4.33
N LEU A 61 5.93 -8.87 5.19
CA LEU A 61 5.49 -10.24 5.44
C LEU A 61 4.08 -10.24 6.04
N HIS A 62 3.22 -11.10 5.48
CA HIS A 62 1.82 -11.26 5.88
C HIS A 62 0.91 -10.05 5.61
N GLN A 63 1.40 -9.04 4.89
CA GLN A 63 0.58 -7.92 4.46
C GLN A 63 -0.28 -8.29 3.25
N ILE A 64 -1.49 -7.73 3.19
CA ILE A 64 -2.36 -7.83 2.01
C ILE A 64 -2.06 -6.66 1.09
N LEU A 65 -1.85 -6.95 -0.19
CA LEU A 65 -1.60 -5.95 -1.23
C LEU A 65 -2.83 -5.83 -2.13
N GLY A 66 -3.17 -4.60 -2.50
CA GLY A 66 -4.11 -4.32 -3.58
C GLY A 66 -3.40 -4.37 -4.93
N VAL A 67 -4.02 -5.01 -5.92
CA VAL A 67 -3.52 -5.02 -7.30
C VAL A 67 -4.24 -3.92 -8.09
N SER A 68 -3.47 -2.99 -8.66
CA SER A 68 -4.01 -1.91 -9.48
C SER A 68 -4.18 -2.34 -10.95
N TYR A 69 -5.14 -1.74 -11.64
CA TYR A 69 -5.30 -1.84 -13.11
C TYR A 69 -4.42 -0.85 -13.88
N ALA A 70 -3.74 0.07 -13.18
CA ALA A 70 -2.83 1.04 -13.76
C ALA A 70 -1.69 0.34 -14.51
N LYS A 71 -1.40 0.81 -15.73
CA LYS A 71 -0.26 0.33 -16.52
C LYS A 71 1.02 1.09 -16.20
N GLU A 72 0.85 2.36 -15.84
CA GLU A 72 1.93 3.26 -15.48
C GLU A 72 1.76 3.74 -14.03
N PRO A 73 2.86 4.02 -13.30
CA PRO A 73 2.82 4.48 -11.90
C PRO A 73 1.93 5.72 -11.67
N ASP A 74 1.95 6.66 -12.61
CA ASP A 74 1.21 7.92 -12.53
C ASP A 74 -0.32 7.72 -12.61
N GLN A 75 -0.76 6.57 -13.11
CA GLN A 75 -2.19 6.23 -13.24
C GLN A 75 -2.76 5.57 -11.98
N VAL A 76 -1.95 5.27 -10.96
CA VAL A 76 -2.42 4.56 -9.76
C VAL A 76 -3.42 5.39 -8.94
N ILE A 77 -3.38 6.72 -9.07
CA ILE A 77 -4.23 7.67 -8.32
C ILE A 77 -5.13 8.53 -9.23
N SER A 78 -5.09 8.32 -10.55
CA SER A 78 -5.83 9.11 -11.54
C SER A 78 -7.14 8.44 -11.97
#